data_AF-A0A0K3BBS8-F1
#
_entry.id   AF-A0A0K3BBS8-F1
#
_cell.length_a   1.000
_cell.length_b   1.000
_cell.length_c   1.000
_cell.angle_alpha   90.00
_cell.angle_beta   90.00
_cell.angle_gamma   90.00
#
_symmetry.space_group_name_H-M   'P 1'
#
loop_
_entity.id
_entity.type
_entity.pdbx_description
1 polymer ?
#
loop_
_entity_poly.entity_id
_entity_poly.type
_entity_poly.pdbx_seq_one_letter_code
_entity_poly.pdbx_strand_id
1 'polypeptide(L)'
;MLITQTSAPLHAAFSVPRRPRRTPLGKRLREPLLVILGGLTIAVVFCWPIVRAPRTTVLVDLGDPLLQTWELAWQRHFLLNGGDFWTGNIFSGAENNFAFTDSLLGYLPFSLIGGDDQSGALLRYNLVFLFACTLAFVGGYWLVRQLGGTWHAATFGAFVFAWAPWRLAHMHHLNILSTGGIALALFALARGHGFSLSHASRPQPVRPGWALAGWLIAAWQVTIGFATGMPFVYVMGGVGVAIAVWLVRKRHQVTRQLVIADGVGAAVFLTVTYLMSIPYRRVVELYQFTRSVRDLDNFSPPPQGLVTSSHLSWLWSDTAFTRWTWQMEPAPWEKWIFPGLVLVLFALIGLVVSAWSRTARILLGVGAVLTGILALGTSFFHGTFSYLLLWRFLPGWDALRTPGRLILWTSLLLILLAAGAVTRLAQVLAEKRIVSPVKRRLVALVMVLPTAGVLLETAPVLPYARPPDPPAGLSAALDSGPRGPVLVLPMDVIGDSVPMLWSINHGFPVLANGNTGNYPKSWVDLSAATKAFPSSRSIGELTRYGVRRVVVIKSLVEGTPYRRSLVRSVDGLPVTRTELPDVVVFTLR
;
A
#
# COMPACT_ATOMS: atom_id res chain seq x y z
N MET A 1 12.69 -75.23 56.95
CA MET A 1 13.02 -73.82 57.26
C MET A 1 13.14 -73.08 55.94
N LEU A 2 12.13 -72.27 55.60
CA LEU A 2 12.04 -71.52 54.34
C LEU A 2 12.97 -70.30 54.41
N ILE A 3 13.83 -70.14 53.40
CA ILE A 3 14.64 -68.94 53.20
C ILE A 3 13.89 -68.04 52.20
N THR A 4 13.35 -66.94 52.70
CA THR A 4 12.77 -65.84 51.93
C THR A 4 13.87 -64.86 51.52
N GLN A 5 14.01 -64.62 50.21
CA GLN A 5 14.78 -63.50 49.67
C GLN A 5 13.98 -62.20 49.83
N THR A 6 14.49 -61.26 50.62
CA THR A 6 14.01 -59.88 50.66
C THR A 6 14.74 -59.03 49.63
N SER A 7 13.99 -58.50 48.67
CA SER A 7 14.40 -57.49 47.70
C SER A 7 14.40 -56.09 48.32
N ALA A 8 15.51 -55.35 48.18
CA ALA A 8 15.61 -53.94 48.53
C ALA A 8 15.21 -53.05 47.33
N PRO A 9 14.53 -51.90 47.54
CA PRO A 9 14.03 -51.06 46.46
C PRO A 9 15.12 -50.13 45.88
N LEU A 10 15.09 -50.01 44.54
CA LEU A 10 15.88 -49.07 43.74
C LEU A 10 15.58 -47.61 44.13
N HIS A 11 16.61 -46.88 44.55
CA HIS A 11 16.56 -45.43 44.73
C HIS A 11 16.16 -44.73 43.42
N ALA A 12 15.03 -44.03 43.45
CA ALA A 12 14.61 -43.12 42.40
C ALA A 12 15.57 -41.92 42.34
N ALA A 13 16.37 -41.84 41.28
CA ALA A 13 17.20 -40.67 40.98
C ALA A 13 16.29 -39.48 40.60
N PHE A 14 16.22 -38.48 41.47
CA PHE A 14 15.60 -37.19 41.17
C PHE A 14 16.32 -36.54 39.97
N SER A 15 15.61 -36.42 38.85
CA SER A 15 16.10 -35.69 37.68
C SER A 15 16.08 -34.18 37.96
N VAL A 16 17.27 -33.61 38.13
CA VAL A 16 17.45 -32.15 38.25
C VAL A 16 16.92 -31.48 36.97
N PRO A 17 16.02 -30.47 37.05
CA PRO A 17 15.54 -29.79 35.87
C PRO A 17 16.71 -29.06 35.17
N ARG A 18 17.02 -29.50 33.94
CA ARG A 18 18.01 -28.84 33.07
C ARG A 18 17.64 -27.36 32.92
N ARG A 19 18.46 -26.46 33.46
CA ARG A 19 18.38 -25.01 33.21
C ARG A 19 18.30 -24.77 31.68
N PRO A 20 17.39 -23.91 31.20
CA PRO A 20 17.28 -23.62 29.76
C PRO A 20 18.60 -23.04 29.27
N ARG A 21 19.27 -23.76 28.34
CA ARG A 21 20.47 -23.28 27.64
C ARG A 21 20.13 -21.92 27.01
N ARG A 22 20.71 -20.84 27.56
CA ARG A 22 20.61 -19.50 26.97
C ARG A 22 21.24 -19.58 25.58
N THR A 23 20.42 -19.53 24.54
CA THR A 23 20.90 -19.38 23.16
C THR A 23 21.65 -18.06 23.05
N PRO A 24 22.90 -18.04 22.51
CA PRO A 24 23.67 -16.82 22.34
C PRO A 24 22.86 -15.76 21.58
N LEU A 25 22.94 -14.50 21.99
CA LEU A 25 22.19 -13.39 21.37
C LEU A 25 22.35 -13.36 19.84
N GLY A 26 23.56 -13.64 19.33
CA GLY A 26 23.85 -13.71 17.89
C GLY A 26 23.06 -14.78 17.13
N LYS A 27 22.68 -15.90 17.77
CA LYS A 27 21.80 -16.90 17.15
C LYS A 27 20.33 -16.47 17.14
N ARG A 28 19.92 -15.56 18.04
CA ARG A 28 18.54 -15.05 18.11
C ARG A 28 18.26 -13.95 17.10
N LEU A 29 19.26 -13.15 16.74
CA LEU A 29 19.13 -12.04 15.78
C LEU A 29 19.34 -12.45 14.32
N ARG A 30 19.87 -13.65 14.07
CA ARG A 30 20.19 -14.13 12.72
C ARG A 30 18.97 -14.22 11.80
N GLU A 31 17.87 -14.83 12.25
CA GLU A 31 16.66 -14.98 11.41
C GLU A 31 16.02 -13.61 11.07
N PRO A 32 15.77 -12.69 12.03
CA PRO A 32 15.32 -11.34 11.71
C PRO A 32 16.21 -10.59 10.73
N LEU A 33 17.54 -10.61 10.96
CA LEU A 33 18.48 -9.92 10.09
C LEU A 33 18.45 -10.48 8.66
N LEU A 34 18.42 -11.82 8.51
CA LEU A 34 18.35 -12.46 7.19
C LEU A 34 17.05 -12.15 6.46
N VAL A 35 15.92 -12.04 7.17
CA VAL A 35 14.61 -11.72 6.57
C VAL A 35 14.59 -10.28 6.09
N ILE A 36 15.10 -9.34 6.90
CA ILE A 36 15.18 -7.91 6.53
C ILE A 36 16.14 -7.73 5.35
N LEU A 37 17.36 -8.27 5.45
CA LEU A 37 18.36 -8.18 4.37
C LEU A 37 17.87 -8.88 3.11
N GLY A 38 17.24 -10.05 3.22
CA GLY A 38 16.67 -10.77 2.08
C GLY A 38 15.57 -9.97 1.39
N GLY A 39 14.61 -9.43 2.15
CA GLY A 39 13.54 -8.58 1.61
C GLY A 39 14.10 -7.33 0.92
N LEU A 40 15.08 -6.67 1.54
CA LEU A 40 15.75 -5.50 0.97
C LEU A 40 16.52 -5.85 -0.31
N THR A 41 17.28 -6.95 -0.31
CA THR A 41 18.00 -7.41 -1.52
C THR A 41 17.03 -7.68 -2.65
N ILE A 42 15.89 -8.34 -2.40
CA ILE A 42 14.88 -8.59 -3.43
C ILE A 42 14.31 -7.26 -3.95
N ALA A 43 13.94 -6.34 -3.06
CA ALA A 43 13.45 -5.02 -3.46
C ALA A 43 14.47 -4.25 -4.30
N VAL A 44 15.75 -4.26 -3.92
CA VAL A 44 16.83 -3.62 -4.67
C VAL A 44 17.01 -4.24 -6.05
N VAL A 45 16.94 -5.57 -6.17
CA VAL A 45 17.09 -6.27 -7.46
C VAL A 45 15.89 -6.01 -8.36
N PHE A 46 14.67 -6.12 -7.83
CA PHE A 46 13.45 -5.94 -8.62
C PHE A 46 13.20 -4.48 -9.01
N CYS A 47 13.58 -3.54 -8.14
CA CYS A 47 13.48 -2.10 -8.39
C CYS A 47 14.83 -1.48 -8.82
N TRP A 48 15.70 -2.25 -9.46
CA TRP A 48 17.03 -1.80 -9.87
C TRP A 48 17.08 -0.44 -10.59
N PRO A 49 16.13 -0.09 -11.49
CA PRO A 49 16.16 1.22 -12.16
C PRO A 49 16.17 2.42 -11.20
N ILE A 50 15.39 2.37 -10.12
CA ILE A 50 15.36 3.46 -9.12
C ILE A 50 16.53 3.37 -8.12
N VAL A 51 17.17 2.22 -7.97
CA VAL A 51 18.41 2.10 -7.18
C VAL A 51 19.59 2.72 -7.93
N ARG A 52 19.64 2.58 -9.25
CA ARG A 52 20.70 3.12 -10.10
C ARG A 52 20.64 4.65 -10.22
N ALA A 53 19.44 5.21 -10.25
CA ALA A 53 19.22 6.64 -10.49
C ALA A 53 18.16 7.24 -9.54
N PRO A 54 18.33 7.11 -8.22
CA PRO A 54 17.27 7.36 -7.23
C PRO A 54 16.77 8.80 -7.18
N ARG A 55 17.52 9.74 -7.75
CA ARG A 55 17.22 11.17 -7.76
C ARG A 55 16.55 11.66 -9.04
N THR A 56 16.46 10.81 -10.07
CA THR A 56 16.05 11.24 -11.42
C THR A 56 15.07 10.27 -12.09
N THR A 57 14.69 9.17 -11.44
CA THR A 57 13.77 8.18 -12.00
C THR A 57 12.65 7.83 -11.04
N VAL A 58 11.51 7.44 -11.60
CA VAL A 58 10.40 6.79 -10.91
C VAL A 58 10.01 5.52 -11.66
N LEU A 59 9.38 4.57 -10.99
CA LEU A 59 8.90 3.33 -11.62
C LEU A 59 7.59 3.57 -12.38
N VAL A 60 7.41 2.78 -13.43
CA VAL A 60 6.22 2.70 -14.29
C VAL A 60 5.98 3.94 -15.14
N ASP A 61 5.47 5.02 -14.56
CA ASP A 61 4.98 6.20 -15.29
C ASP A 61 5.14 7.51 -14.47
N LEU A 62 4.64 8.62 -15.00
CA LEU A 62 4.71 9.96 -14.40
C LEU A 62 3.41 10.42 -13.72
N GLY A 63 2.42 9.55 -13.57
CA GLY A 63 1.13 9.91 -12.97
C GLY A 63 1.20 9.97 -11.44
N ASP A 64 0.70 8.92 -10.80
CA ASP A 64 0.67 8.81 -9.34
C ASP A 64 2.06 8.87 -8.66
N PRO A 65 3.15 8.35 -9.27
CA PRO A 65 4.48 8.49 -8.67
C PRO A 65 4.89 9.95 -8.44
N LEU A 66 4.49 10.87 -9.32
CA LEU A 66 4.80 12.30 -9.15
C LEU A 66 3.91 12.95 -8.11
N LEU A 67 2.63 12.60 -8.06
CA LEU A 67 1.71 13.03 -6.99
C LEU A 67 2.26 12.63 -5.62
N GLN A 68 2.65 11.36 -5.46
CA GLN A 68 3.15 10.82 -4.20
C GLN A 68 4.55 11.36 -3.85
N THR A 69 5.36 11.72 -4.86
CA THR A 69 6.59 12.47 -4.64
C THR A 69 6.30 13.86 -4.07
N TRP A 70 5.31 14.57 -4.61
CA TRP A 70 4.85 15.86 -4.09
C TRP A 70 4.27 15.74 -2.67
N GLU A 71 3.49 14.70 -2.37
CA GLU A 71 2.93 14.45 -1.03
C GLU A 71 4.05 14.31 0.03
N LEU A 72 5.08 13.52 -0.26
CA LEU A 72 6.24 13.34 0.63
C LEU A 72 7.12 14.61 0.72
N ALA A 73 7.13 15.44 -0.32
CA ALA A 73 7.80 16.74 -0.31
C ALA A 73 7.03 17.77 0.54
N TRP A 74 5.70 17.80 0.44
CA TRP A 74 4.83 18.65 1.24
C TRP A 74 4.95 18.34 2.73
N GLN A 75 5.00 17.05 3.11
CA GLN A 75 5.25 16.63 4.49
C GLN A 75 6.56 17.22 5.05
N ARG A 76 7.62 17.26 4.24
CA ARG A 76 8.88 17.89 4.64
C ARG A 76 8.76 19.40 4.74
N HIS A 77 8.11 20.03 3.75
CA HIS A 77 7.89 21.47 3.77
C HIS A 77 7.17 21.90 5.06
N PHE A 78 6.10 21.21 5.43
CA PHE A 78 5.39 21.42 6.69
C PHE A 78 6.30 21.20 7.92
N LEU A 79 7.08 20.11 7.94
CA LEU A 79 7.97 19.81 9.07
C LEU A 79 9.01 20.91 9.32
N LEU A 80 9.52 21.55 8.27
CA LEU A 80 10.59 22.56 8.36
C LEU A 80 10.07 24.00 8.45
N ASN A 81 8.95 24.31 7.80
CA ASN A 81 8.43 25.67 7.67
C ASN A 81 7.16 25.92 8.49
N GLY A 82 6.52 24.86 9.02
CA GLY A 82 5.23 24.95 9.69
C GLY A 82 4.07 25.19 8.71
N GLY A 83 2.99 25.79 9.21
CA GLY A 83 1.79 26.09 8.43
C GLY A 83 0.64 25.10 8.64
N ASP A 84 -0.32 25.09 7.72
CA ASP A 84 -1.40 24.10 7.73
C ASP A 84 -1.01 22.88 6.90
N PHE A 85 -0.85 21.73 7.57
CA PHE A 85 -0.52 20.47 6.91
C PHE A 85 -1.56 20.06 5.85
N TRP A 86 -2.84 20.33 6.10
CA TRP A 86 -3.92 19.81 5.27
C TRP A 86 -4.22 20.70 4.05
N THR A 87 -3.68 21.90 3.99
CA THR A 87 -3.88 22.83 2.87
C THR A 87 -2.59 23.02 2.09
N GLY A 88 -2.42 22.18 1.06
CA GLY A 88 -1.32 22.22 0.10
C GLY A 88 -1.36 23.41 -0.85
N ASN A 89 -0.34 23.51 -1.70
CA ASN A 89 -0.18 24.61 -2.67
C ASN A 89 -0.96 24.42 -3.98
N ILE A 90 -1.94 23.53 -4.05
CA ILE A 90 -2.70 23.23 -5.28
C ILE A 90 -4.15 23.70 -5.15
N PHE A 91 -4.85 23.78 -6.29
CA PHE A 91 -6.25 24.17 -6.36
C PHE A 91 -6.55 25.48 -5.62
N SER A 92 -5.83 26.55 -5.94
CA SER A 92 -5.99 27.91 -5.39
C SER A 92 -7.34 28.19 -4.73
N GLY A 93 -7.30 28.44 -3.41
CA GLY A 93 -8.47 28.74 -2.58
C GLY A 93 -9.21 27.51 -2.02
N ALA A 94 -8.83 26.29 -2.40
CA ALA A 94 -9.39 25.07 -1.83
C ALA A 94 -8.71 24.71 -0.49
N GLU A 95 -9.47 24.82 0.60
CA GLU A 95 -9.07 24.34 1.93
C GLU A 95 -9.01 22.82 2.01
N ASN A 96 -8.13 22.29 2.86
CA ASN A 96 -7.94 20.85 3.09
C ASN A 96 -7.62 20.04 1.81
N ASN A 97 -7.08 20.69 0.78
CA ASN A 97 -6.83 20.07 -0.53
C ASN A 97 -5.85 18.89 -0.47
N PHE A 98 -5.00 18.80 0.57
CA PHE A 98 -4.09 17.67 0.77
C PHE A 98 -4.86 16.38 1.10
N ALA A 99 -6.07 16.49 1.67
CA ALA A 99 -6.94 15.35 1.98
C ALA A 99 -7.81 14.91 0.78
N PHE A 100 -7.59 15.44 -0.43
CA PHE A 100 -8.27 14.94 -1.62
C PHE A 100 -7.71 13.58 -2.11
N THR A 101 -6.60 13.16 -1.50
CA THR A 101 -5.86 11.92 -1.74
C THR A 101 -5.38 11.33 -0.40
N ASP A 102 -4.72 10.17 -0.44
CA ASP A 102 -4.11 9.55 0.74
C ASP A 102 -2.91 10.39 1.22
N SER A 103 -2.81 10.67 2.52
CA SER A 103 -1.80 11.61 3.04
C SER A 103 -0.35 11.10 3.06
N LEU A 104 -0.15 9.78 3.00
CA LEU A 104 1.14 9.11 3.23
C LEU A 104 1.83 9.49 4.55
N LEU A 105 1.10 9.97 5.55
CA LEU A 105 1.66 10.57 6.78
C LEU A 105 2.48 9.57 7.60
N GLY A 106 2.21 8.27 7.47
CA GLY A 106 3.03 7.22 8.10
C GLY A 106 4.51 7.26 7.67
N TYR A 107 4.82 7.92 6.55
CA TYR A 107 6.19 8.09 6.05
C TYR A 107 6.84 9.43 6.42
N LEU A 108 6.21 10.24 7.27
CA LEU A 108 6.78 11.50 7.77
C LEU A 108 8.23 11.39 8.29
N PRO A 109 8.68 10.30 8.94
CA PRO A 109 10.10 10.18 9.32
C PRO A 109 11.09 10.25 8.13
N PHE A 110 10.66 9.87 6.92
CA PHE A 110 11.48 9.98 5.71
C PHE A 110 11.62 11.44 5.22
N SER A 111 10.81 12.37 5.71
CA SER A 111 10.94 13.81 5.41
C SER A 111 12.29 14.38 5.82
N LEU A 112 13.03 13.71 6.71
CA LEU A 112 14.40 14.08 7.10
C LEU A 112 15.46 13.72 6.05
N ILE A 113 15.12 12.89 5.05
CA ILE A 113 16.04 12.40 4.03
C ILE A 113 15.82 13.15 2.71
N GLY A 114 16.91 13.55 2.05
CA GLY A 114 16.86 14.37 0.83
C GLY A 114 16.73 15.87 1.13
N GLY A 115 17.08 16.71 0.16
CA GLY A 115 16.95 18.16 0.25
C GLY A 115 15.51 18.64 0.05
N ASP A 116 15.36 19.97 -0.03
CA ASP A 116 14.12 20.70 -0.31
C ASP A 116 13.88 20.89 -1.82
N ASP A 117 14.60 20.14 -2.66
CA ASP A 117 14.54 20.17 -4.11
C ASP A 117 13.88 18.91 -4.69
N GLN A 118 13.54 18.97 -5.98
CA GLN A 118 12.96 17.86 -6.74
C GLN A 118 13.81 16.59 -6.66
N SER A 119 15.14 16.71 -6.75
CA SER A 119 16.08 15.58 -6.64
C SER A 119 16.02 14.92 -5.27
N GLY A 120 15.96 15.71 -4.19
CA GLY A 120 15.75 15.24 -2.83
C GLY A 120 14.40 14.56 -2.63
N ALA A 121 13.33 15.11 -3.20
CA ALA A 121 11.99 14.53 -3.14
C ALA A 121 11.92 13.17 -3.86
N LEU A 122 12.51 13.04 -5.05
CA LEU A 122 12.58 11.78 -5.80
C LEU A 122 13.38 10.70 -5.05
N LEU A 123 14.51 11.09 -4.43
CA LEU A 123 15.26 10.19 -3.56
C LEU A 123 14.39 9.67 -2.42
N ARG A 124 13.64 10.56 -1.75
CA ARG A 124 12.75 10.19 -0.64
C ARG A 124 11.67 9.22 -1.09
N TYR A 125 10.98 9.53 -2.19
CA TYR A 125 9.96 8.67 -2.77
C TYR A 125 10.49 7.26 -3.05
N ASN A 126 11.64 7.16 -3.74
CA ASN A 126 12.24 5.86 -4.07
C ASN A 126 12.70 5.07 -2.83
N LEU A 127 13.21 5.73 -1.80
CA LEU A 127 13.54 5.08 -0.53
C LEU A 127 12.31 4.55 0.20
N VAL A 128 11.22 5.34 0.23
CA VAL A 128 9.94 4.90 0.80
C VAL A 128 9.37 3.73 0.01
N PHE A 129 9.49 3.74 -1.32
CA PHE A 129 9.06 2.63 -2.18
C PHE A 129 9.80 1.32 -1.82
N LEU A 130 11.13 1.35 -1.75
CA LEU A 130 11.94 0.20 -1.35
C LEU A 130 11.60 -0.27 0.08
N PHE A 131 11.36 0.68 1.00
CA PHE A 131 10.94 0.39 2.36
C PHE A 131 9.58 -0.31 2.39
N ALA A 132 8.58 0.17 1.63
CA ALA A 132 7.25 -0.41 1.57
C ALA A 132 7.28 -1.87 1.07
N CYS A 133 8.01 -2.14 -0.02
CA CYS A 133 8.22 -3.49 -0.54
C CYS A 133 8.92 -4.40 0.48
N THR A 134 9.97 -3.90 1.12
CA THR A 134 10.72 -4.65 2.15
C THR A 134 9.84 -4.96 3.35
N LEU A 135 9.05 -3.98 3.81
CA LEU A 135 8.16 -4.13 4.96
C LEU A 135 7.04 -5.12 4.69
N ALA A 136 6.49 -5.15 3.47
CA ALA A 136 5.53 -6.17 3.05
C ALA A 136 6.16 -7.57 3.13
N PHE A 137 7.37 -7.75 2.62
CA PHE A 137 8.07 -9.04 2.69
C PHE A 137 8.29 -9.48 4.15
N VAL A 138 8.82 -8.59 4.99
CA VAL A 138 9.07 -8.84 6.41
C VAL A 138 7.77 -9.17 7.15
N GLY A 139 6.69 -8.42 6.89
CA GLY A 139 5.38 -8.64 7.49
C GLY A 139 4.77 -9.99 7.12
N GLY A 140 4.77 -10.33 5.83
CA GLY A 140 4.28 -11.62 5.33
C GLY A 140 5.05 -12.80 5.94
N TYR A 141 6.39 -12.69 6.02
CA TYR A 141 7.23 -13.69 6.66
C TYR A 141 6.83 -13.91 8.12
N TRP A 142 6.83 -12.85 8.91
CA TRP A 142 6.64 -12.95 10.36
C TRP A 142 5.23 -13.38 10.74
N LEU A 143 4.21 -12.95 9.99
CA LEU A 143 2.84 -13.38 10.20
C LEU A 143 2.72 -14.91 10.05
N VAL A 144 3.19 -15.46 8.92
CA VAL A 144 3.16 -16.92 8.70
C VAL A 144 4.00 -17.65 9.75
N ARG A 145 5.19 -17.11 10.08
CA ARG A 145 6.08 -17.71 11.07
C ARG A 145 5.45 -17.78 12.46
N GLN A 146 4.76 -16.72 12.89
CA GLN A 146 4.06 -16.66 14.18
C GLN A 146 2.87 -17.61 14.25
N LEU A 147 2.12 -17.74 13.15
CA LEU A 147 0.97 -18.65 13.08
C LEU A 147 1.36 -20.13 13.05
N GLY A 148 2.66 -20.45 13.07
CA GLY A 148 3.18 -21.81 13.23
C GLY A 148 3.77 -22.38 11.95
N GLY A 149 3.96 -21.56 10.91
CA GLY A 149 4.56 -21.97 9.66
C GLY A 149 6.06 -22.25 9.80
N THR A 150 6.58 -23.17 8.98
CA THR A 150 8.04 -23.33 8.85
C THR A 150 8.67 -22.13 8.16
N TRP A 151 10.01 -22.00 8.23
CA TRP A 151 10.70 -20.91 7.52
C TRP A 151 10.46 -20.95 6.01
N HIS A 152 10.33 -22.14 5.39
CA HIS A 152 9.99 -22.26 3.97
C HIS A 152 8.60 -21.70 3.66
N ALA A 153 7.60 -22.04 4.50
CA ALA A 153 6.24 -21.52 4.36
C ALA A 153 6.19 -20.00 4.59
N ALA A 154 7.00 -19.50 5.53
CA ALA A 154 7.12 -18.08 5.80
C ALA A 154 7.78 -17.31 4.64
N THR A 155 8.86 -17.84 4.07
CA THR A 155 9.49 -17.26 2.87
C THR A 155 8.53 -17.27 1.68
N PHE A 156 7.81 -18.37 1.44
CA PHE A 156 6.75 -18.44 0.44
C PHE A 156 5.72 -17.31 0.62
N GLY A 157 5.16 -17.19 1.83
CA GLY A 157 4.17 -16.16 2.13
C GLY A 157 4.72 -14.73 2.01
N ALA A 158 5.99 -14.52 2.35
CA ALA A 158 6.68 -13.24 2.21
C ALA A 158 6.77 -12.78 0.75
N PHE A 159 7.16 -13.67 -0.16
CA PHE A 159 7.22 -13.35 -1.59
C PHE A 159 5.84 -13.01 -2.16
N VAL A 160 4.84 -13.86 -1.88
CA VAL A 160 3.47 -13.60 -2.37
C VAL A 160 2.93 -12.27 -1.81
N PHE A 161 3.07 -12.03 -0.50
CA PHE A 161 2.53 -10.82 0.11
C PHE A 161 3.18 -9.53 -0.42
N ALA A 162 4.47 -9.58 -0.78
CA ALA A 162 5.20 -8.43 -1.29
C ALA A 162 5.05 -8.22 -2.80
N TRP A 163 4.93 -9.30 -3.58
CA TRP A 163 5.14 -9.27 -5.03
C TRP A 163 4.10 -10.07 -5.86
N ALA A 164 2.97 -10.49 -5.28
CA ALA A 164 1.90 -11.17 -6.02
C ALA A 164 1.51 -10.42 -7.32
N PRO A 165 1.06 -11.10 -8.38
CA PRO A 165 0.79 -10.48 -9.68
C PRO A 165 -0.14 -9.25 -9.63
N TRP A 166 -1.21 -9.27 -8.84
CA TRP A 166 -2.08 -8.10 -8.65
C TRP A 166 -1.35 -6.89 -8.05
N ARG A 167 -0.32 -7.10 -7.23
CA ARG A 167 0.52 -6.01 -6.69
C ARG A 167 1.40 -5.41 -7.77
N LEU A 168 1.87 -6.24 -8.71
CA LEU A 168 2.64 -5.74 -9.86
C LEU A 168 1.81 -4.75 -10.68
N ALA A 169 0.50 -4.98 -10.81
CA ALA A 169 -0.42 -4.02 -11.46
C ALA A 169 -0.46 -2.64 -10.78
N HIS A 170 -0.09 -2.55 -9.50
CA HIS A 170 -0.14 -1.34 -8.68
C HIS A 170 1.25 -0.76 -8.40
N MET A 171 2.25 -1.06 -9.23
CA MET A 171 3.63 -0.56 -9.04
C MET A 171 3.79 0.96 -9.17
N HIS A 172 2.75 1.67 -9.65
CA HIS A 172 2.65 3.12 -9.65
C HIS A 172 1.94 3.70 -8.40
N HIS A 173 1.32 2.85 -7.55
CA HIS A 173 0.52 3.27 -6.41
C HIS A 173 1.20 2.96 -5.07
N LEU A 174 2.09 3.83 -4.59
CA LEU A 174 2.81 3.62 -3.32
C LEU A 174 1.86 3.45 -2.13
N ASN A 175 0.80 4.25 -2.04
CA ASN A 175 -0.26 4.13 -1.02
C ASN A 175 -0.91 2.72 -0.98
N ILE A 176 -1.09 2.07 -2.13
CA ILE A 176 -1.68 0.72 -2.22
C ILE A 176 -0.65 -0.37 -1.89
N LEU A 177 0.60 -0.17 -2.28
CA LEU A 177 1.68 -1.12 -1.96
C LEU A 177 2.09 -1.08 -0.48
N SER A 178 1.79 0.02 0.21
CA SER A 178 2.14 0.27 1.61
C SER A 178 1.30 -0.54 2.60
N THR A 179 1.37 -1.88 2.52
CA THR A 179 0.55 -2.82 3.31
C THR A 179 1.36 -3.65 4.30
N GLY A 180 2.66 -3.38 4.43
CA GLY A 180 3.54 -4.12 5.35
C GLY A 180 3.12 -4.00 6.82
N GLY A 181 2.60 -2.84 7.22
CA GLY A 181 2.06 -2.62 8.56
C GLY A 181 0.84 -3.47 8.86
N ILE A 182 0.00 -3.78 7.88
CA ILE A 182 -1.16 -4.66 8.05
C ILE A 182 -0.71 -6.04 8.53
N ALA A 183 0.22 -6.68 7.82
CA ALA A 183 0.72 -8.00 8.19
C ALA A 183 1.51 -7.96 9.51
N LEU A 184 2.29 -6.90 9.76
CA LEU A 184 3.05 -6.73 10.99
C LEU A 184 2.17 -6.49 12.22
N ALA A 185 1.09 -5.72 12.09
CA ALA A 185 0.11 -5.51 13.15
C ALA A 185 -0.54 -6.84 13.55
N LEU A 186 -1.02 -7.60 12.57
CA LEU A 186 -1.60 -8.94 12.79
C LEU A 186 -0.58 -9.90 13.41
N PHE A 187 0.67 -9.88 12.94
CA PHE A 187 1.77 -10.65 13.52
C PHE A 187 1.99 -10.29 15.00
N ALA A 188 2.13 -9.00 15.30
CA ALA A 188 2.44 -8.52 16.63
C ALA A 188 1.29 -8.80 17.61
N LEU A 189 0.03 -8.61 17.19
CA LEU A 189 -1.14 -8.99 17.98
C LEU A 189 -1.20 -10.49 18.22
N ALA A 190 -1.01 -11.33 17.18
CA ALA A 190 -0.98 -12.77 17.34
C ALA A 190 0.14 -13.21 18.30
N ARG A 191 1.33 -12.58 18.20
CA ARG A 191 2.46 -12.83 19.08
C ARG A 191 2.21 -12.38 20.51
N GLY A 192 1.55 -11.24 20.70
CA GLY A 192 1.19 -10.71 22.01
C GLY A 192 0.24 -11.65 22.76
N HIS A 193 -0.67 -12.28 22.03
CA HIS A 193 -1.67 -13.21 22.56
C HIS A 193 -1.19 -14.67 22.60
N GLY A 194 0.04 -14.96 22.15
CA GLY A 194 0.52 -16.34 22.02
C GLY A 194 -0.29 -17.17 21.02
N PHE A 195 -0.99 -16.52 20.09
CA PHE A 195 -1.87 -17.13 19.12
C PHE A 195 -1.09 -17.83 18.01
N SER A 196 -1.56 -19.01 17.63
CA SER A 196 -1.02 -19.83 16.55
C SER A 196 -2.11 -20.72 15.96
N LEU A 197 -2.01 -21.04 14.67
CA LEU A 197 -2.92 -21.97 14.00
C LEU A 197 -2.43 -23.43 14.14
N SER A 198 -1.15 -23.63 14.47
CA SER A 198 -0.55 -24.96 14.62
C SER A 198 -0.86 -25.57 15.99
N HIS A 199 -1.49 -26.74 16.00
CA HIS A 199 -1.72 -27.52 17.24
C HIS A 199 -0.46 -28.23 17.74
N ALA A 200 0.52 -28.43 16.87
CA ALA A 200 1.78 -29.11 17.21
C ALA A 200 2.74 -28.20 18.02
N SER A 201 2.45 -26.90 18.09
CA SER A 201 3.28 -25.94 18.80
C SER A 201 2.86 -25.85 20.27
N ARG A 202 3.84 -25.88 21.19
CA ARG A 202 3.57 -25.61 22.61
C ARG A 202 2.87 -24.26 22.75
N PRO A 203 1.94 -24.09 23.72
CA PRO A 203 1.31 -22.81 24.00
C PRO A 203 2.38 -21.72 24.11
N GLN A 204 2.28 -20.69 23.28
CA GLN A 204 3.25 -19.61 23.31
C GLN A 204 2.93 -18.70 24.51
N PRO A 205 3.95 -18.21 25.23
CA PRO A 205 3.71 -17.30 26.34
C PRO A 205 3.13 -15.99 25.81
N VAL A 206 2.14 -15.45 26.53
CA VAL A 206 1.56 -14.12 26.32
C VAL A 206 2.65 -13.06 26.51
N ARG A 207 2.66 -12.05 25.64
CA ARG A 207 3.64 -10.95 25.65
C ARG A 207 2.93 -9.61 25.45
N PRO A 208 2.50 -8.93 26.54
CA PRO A 208 1.74 -7.68 26.46
C PRO A 208 2.40 -6.60 25.59
N GLY A 209 3.72 -6.47 25.63
CA GLY A 209 4.43 -5.49 24.79
C GLY A 209 4.23 -5.70 23.28
N TRP A 210 4.05 -6.94 22.82
CA TRP A 210 3.74 -7.22 21.41
C TRP A 210 2.27 -6.92 21.07
N ALA A 211 1.36 -7.08 22.03
CA ALA A 211 -0.04 -6.68 21.84
C ALA A 211 -0.13 -5.15 21.65
N LEU A 212 0.50 -4.37 22.55
CA LEU A 212 0.60 -2.92 22.40
C LEU A 212 1.26 -2.53 21.06
N ALA A 213 2.41 -3.15 20.73
CA ALA A 213 3.09 -2.88 19.47
C ALA A 213 2.21 -3.15 18.24
N GLY A 214 1.38 -4.21 18.27
CA GLY A 214 0.47 -4.52 17.17
C GLY A 214 -0.58 -3.44 16.93
N TRP A 215 -1.15 -2.88 17.99
CA TRP A 215 -2.07 -1.75 17.89
C TRP A 215 -1.38 -0.45 17.45
N LEU A 216 -0.15 -0.19 17.91
CA LEU A 216 0.62 0.98 17.48
C LEU A 216 1.03 0.90 16.00
N ILE A 217 1.40 -0.29 15.52
CA ILE A 217 1.68 -0.53 14.10
C ILE A 217 0.39 -0.36 13.29
N ALA A 218 -0.76 -0.79 13.80
CA ALA A 218 -2.05 -0.55 13.15
C ALA A 218 -2.37 0.95 13.08
N ALA A 219 -2.10 1.70 14.15
CA ALA A 219 -2.30 3.14 14.18
C ALA A 219 -1.42 3.83 13.13
N TRP A 220 -0.13 3.46 13.07
CA TRP A 220 0.80 3.92 12.03
C TRP A 220 0.29 3.58 10.62
N GLN A 221 -0.13 2.35 10.37
CA GLN A 221 -0.60 1.89 9.06
C GLN A 221 -1.81 2.69 8.55
N VAL A 222 -2.73 3.10 9.43
CA VAL A 222 -3.90 3.94 9.04
C VAL A 222 -3.48 5.34 8.62
N THR A 223 -2.40 5.89 9.18
CA THR A 223 -1.91 7.23 8.78
C THR A 223 -1.37 7.28 7.35
N ILE A 224 -1.10 6.14 6.72
CA ILE A 224 -0.63 6.12 5.32
C ILE A 224 -1.75 6.53 4.36
N GLY A 225 -2.99 6.10 4.60
CA GLY A 225 -4.10 6.37 3.70
C GLY A 225 -5.31 5.47 3.94
N PHE A 226 -6.48 5.94 3.50
CA PHE A 226 -7.74 5.23 3.64
C PHE A 226 -8.05 4.29 2.47
N ALA A 227 -7.35 4.38 1.34
CA ALA A 227 -7.57 3.47 0.21
C ALA A 227 -7.40 1.98 0.59
N THR A 228 -6.39 1.66 1.40
CA THR A 228 -6.22 0.33 2.02
C THR A 228 -6.54 0.36 3.52
N GLY A 229 -6.44 1.53 4.16
CA GLY A 229 -6.72 1.74 5.57
C GLY A 229 -8.18 1.53 5.95
N MET A 230 -9.14 1.90 5.09
CA MET A 230 -10.55 1.81 5.44
C MET A 230 -11.01 0.35 5.65
N PRO A 231 -10.77 -0.61 4.71
CA PRO A 231 -11.01 -2.02 4.99
C PRO A 231 -10.21 -2.54 6.20
N PHE A 232 -8.98 -2.06 6.38
CA PHE A 232 -8.13 -2.46 7.49
C PHE A 232 -8.69 -2.05 8.85
N VAL A 233 -9.29 -0.86 8.99
CA VAL A 233 -9.95 -0.41 10.22
C VAL A 233 -11.07 -1.36 10.63
N TYR A 234 -11.90 -1.81 9.69
CA TYR A 234 -12.95 -2.80 9.97
C TYR A 234 -12.39 -4.16 10.37
N VAL A 235 -11.32 -4.62 9.71
CA VAL A 235 -10.64 -5.85 10.10
C VAL A 235 -10.07 -5.74 11.52
N MET A 236 -9.45 -4.61 11.88
CA MET A 236 -8.95 -4.36 13.23
C MET A 236 -10.07 -4.27 14.26
N GLY A 237 -11.23 -3.71 13.91
CA GLY A 237 -12.44 -3.78 14.74
C GLY A 237 -12.86 -5.22 15.01
N GLY A 238 -12.91 -6.07 13.97
CA GLY A 238 -13.18 -7.50 14.11
C GLY A 238 -12.14 -8.25 14.96
N VAL A 239 -10.85 -7.93 14.80
CA VAL A 239 -9.76 -8.47 15.62
C VAL A 239 -9.90 -8.03 17.08
N GLY A 240 -10.25 -6.76 17.34
CA GLY A 240 -10.52 -6.25 18.69
C GLY A 240 -11.68 -6.98 19.37
N VAL A 241 -12.78 -7.23 18.64
CA VAL A 241 -13.91 -8.04 19.14
C VAL A 241 -13.46 -9.47 19.44
N ALA A 242 -12.69 -10.09 18.53
CA ALA A 242 -12.17 -11.45 18.75
C ALA A 242 -11.27 -11.54 19.98
N ILE A 243 -10.41 -10.53 20.20
CA ILE A 243 -9.56 -10.41 21.39
C ILE A 243 -10.44 -10.25 22.63
N ALA A 244 -11.44 -9.36 22.63
CA ALA A 244 -12.34 -9.17 23.76
C ALA A 244 -13.07 -10.46 24.15
N VAL A 245 -13.63 -11.18 23.18
CA VAL A 245 -14.28 -12.49 23.39
C VAL A 245 -13.29 -13.51 23.95
N TRP A 246 -12.05 -13.54 23.44
CA TRP A 246 -11.01 -14.42 23.94
C TRP A 246 -10.61 -14.11 25.39
N LEU A 247 -10.44 -12.82 25.73
CA LEU A 247 -10.11 -12.37 27.08
C LEU A 247 -11.18 -12.79 28.09
N VAL A 248 -12.46 -12.70 27.71
CA VAL A 248 -13.59 -13.16 28.54
C VAL A 248 -13.58 -14.67 28.71
N ARG A 249 -13.45 -15.44 27.61
CA ARG A 249 -13.49 -16.91 27.64
C ARG A 249 -12.27 -17.54 28.33
N LYS A 250 -11.12 -16.89 28.27
CA LYS A 250 -9.85 -17.39 28.83
C LYS A 250 -9.37 -16.56 30.01
N ARG A 251 -10.28 -15.91 30.76
CA ARG A 251 -9.97 -15.00 31.88
C ARG A 251 -8.89 -15.50 32.86
N HIS A 252 -8.83 -16.81 33.11
CA HIS A 252 -7.85 -17.42 34.03
C HIS A 252 -6.41 -17.45 33.48
N GLN A 253 -6.23 -17.26 32.18
CA GLN A 253 -4.93 -17.23 31.48
C GLN A 253 -4.50 -15.80 31.12
N VAL A 254 -5.35 -14.81 31.40
CA VAL A 254 -5.14 -13.41 31.03
C VAL A 254 -4.41 -12.68 32.14
N THR A 255 -3.35 -11.96 31.78
CA THR A 255 -2.65 -11.08 32.72
C THR A 255 -3.25 -9.67 32.65
N ARG A 256 -3.27 -8.96 33.80
CA ARG A 256 -3.68 -7.54 33.85
C ARG A 256 -2.90 -6.68 32.85
N GLN A 257 -1.61 -6.98 32.66
CA GLN A 257 -0.74 -6.28 31.71
C GLN A 257 -1.22 -6.43 30.27
N LEU A 258 -1.72 -7.61 29.87
CA LEU A 258 -2.25 -7.81 28.52
C LEU A 258 -3.48 -6.94 28.29
N VAL A 259 -4.44 -6.96 29.22
CA VAL A 259 -5.67 -6.15 29.12
C VAL A 259 -5.34 -4.66 29.03
N ILE A 260 -4.38 -4.17 29.82
CA ILE A 260 -3.93 -2.78 29.75
C ILE A 260 -3.27 -2.50 28.39
N ALA A 261 -2.42 -3.40 27.90
CA ALA A 261 -1.75 -3.24 26.61
C ALA A 261 -2.75 -3.16 25.44
N ASP A 262 -3.77 -4.03 25.43
CA ASP A 262 -4.83 -3.99 24.42
C ASP A 262 -5.73 -2.77 24.57
N GLY A 263 -6.13 -2.43 25.80
CA GLY A 263 -6.97 -1.26 26.07
C GLY A 263 -6.30 0.05 25.64
N VAL A 264 -5.06 0.26 26.04
CA VAL A 264 -4.26 1.44 25.64
C VAL A 264 -3.98 1.41 24.14
N GLY A 265 -3.57 0.26 23.60
CA GLY A 265 -3.29 0.12 22.17
C GLY A 265 -4.50 0.43 21.29
N ALA A 266 -5.64 -0.19 21.60
CA ALA A 266 -6.89 0.05 20.88
C ALA A 266 -7.38 1.50 21.02
N ALA A 267 -7.25 2.11 22.20
CA ALA A 267 -7.58 3.52 22.39
C ALA A 267 -6.71 4.45 21.52
N VAL A 268 -5.40 4.20 21.43
CA VAL A 268 -4.49 4.94 20.54
C VAL A 268 -4.89 4.72 19.07
N PHE A 269 -5.14 3.49 18.66
CA PHE A 269 -5.57 3.15 17.30
C PHE A 269 -6.84 3.90 16.90
N LEU A 270 -7.87 3.87 17.74
CA LEU A 270 -9.14 4.54 17.49
C LEU A 270 -8.99 6.06 17.48
N THR A 271 -8.17 6.61 18.38
CA THR A 271 -7.89 8.04 18.45
C THR A 271 -7.17 8.52 17.19
N VAL A 272 -6.11 7.83 16.77
CA VAL A 272 -5.38 8.15 15.53
C VAL A 272 -6.31 8.03 14.32
N THR A 273 -7.11 6.97 14.24
CA THR A 273 -8.08 6.78 13.14
C THR A 273 -9.09 7.93 13.10
N TYR A 274 -9.62 8.33 14.26
CA TYR A 274 -10.55 9.45 14.36
C TYR A 274 -9.90 10.76 13.92
N LEU A 275 -8.71 11.08 14.44
CA LEU A 275 -7.96 12.29 14.08
C LEU A 275 -7.66 12.34 12.57
N MET A 276 -7.24 11.22 11.99
CA MET A 276 -7.03 11.11 10.55
C MET A 276 -8.33 11.31 9.77
N SER A 277 -9.50 10.94 10.30
CA SER A 277 -10.78 11.10 9.58
C SER A 277 -11.30 12.54 9.51
N ILE A 278 -10.87 13.42 10.42
CA ILE A 278 -11.34 14.82 10.52
C ILE A 278 -11.18 15.60 9.20
N PRO A 279 -9.98 15.69 8.59
CA PRO A 279 -9.80 16.46 7.36
C PRO A 279 -10.60 15.88 6.19
N TYR A 280 -10.68 14.55 6.06
CA TYR A 280 -11.47 13.91 5.01
C TYR A 280 -12.97 14.17 5.15
N ARG A 281 -13.49 14.18 6.39
CA ARG A 281 -14.89 14.57 6.66
C ARG A 281 -15.15 16.02 6.30
N ARG A 282 -14.26 16.95 6.65
CA ARG A 282 -14.35 18.36 6.25
C ARG A 282 -14.37 18.50 4.73
N VAL A 283 -13.54 17.74 4.01
CA VAL A 283 -13.54 17.73 2.54
C VAL A 283 -14.90 17.29 1.98
N VAL A 284 -15.49 16.22 2.53
CA VAL A 284 -16.84 15.78 2.11
C VAL A 284 -17.88 16.86 2.43
N GLU A 285 -17.82 17.48 3.60
CA GLU A 285 -18.74 18.55 4.02
C GLU A 285 -18.62 19.80 3.13
N LEU A 286 -17.41 20.22 2.78
CA LEU A 286 -17.15 21.44 1.99
C LEU A 286 -17.40 21.26 0.50
N TYR A 287 -16.96 20.14 -0.08
CA TYR A 287 -16.96 19.94 -1.53
C TYR A 287 -18.01 18.96 -2.03
N GLN A 288 -18.69 18.26 -1.11
CA GLN A 288 -19.72 17.26 -1.44
C GLN A 288 -19.21 16.20 -2.41
N PHE A 289 -17.93 15.83 -2.30
CA PHE A 289 -17.34 14.76 -3.09
C PHE A 289 -18.02 13.45 -2.75
N THR A 290 -18.75 12.93 -3.72
CA THR A 290 -19.43 11.64 -3.64
C THR A 290 -18.95 10.77 -4.79
N ARG A 291 -18.92 9.45 -4.56
CA ARG A 291 -18.70 8.47 -5.62
C ARG A 291 -20.04 7.93 -6.05
N SER A 292 -20.24 7.74 -7.35
CA SER A 292 -21.47 7.16 -7.87
C SER A 292 -21.33 5.64 -8.01
N VAL A 293 -22.46 4.93 -8.12
CA VAL A 293 -22.45 3.51 -8.49
C VAL A 293 -21.84 3.31 -9.88
N ARG A 294 -21.98 4.28 -10.78
CA ARG A 294 -21.33 4.25 -12.10
C ARG A 294 -19.80 4.27 -11.99
N ASP A 295 -19.26 5.01 -11.02
CA ASP A 295 -17.81 4.96 -10.74
C ASP A 295 -17.42 3.57 -10.26
N LEU A 296 -18.19 2.96 -9.35
CA LEU A 296 -17.95 1.59 -8.92
C LEU A 296 -17.99 0.59 -10.08
N ASP A 297 -18.95 0.71 -10.99
CA ASP A 297 -19.05 -0.14 -12.18
C ASP A 297 -17.80 -0.02 -13.07
N ASN A 298 -17.29 1.20 -13.23
CA ASN A 298 -16.09 1.46 -14.02
C ASN A 298 -14.82 0.85 -13.42
N PHE A 299 -14.74 0.70 -12.10
CA PHE A 299 -13.55 0.18 -11.40
C PHE A 299 -13.74 -1.24 -10.84
N SER A 300 -14.93 -1.84 -10.97
CA SER A 300 -15.20 -3.19 -10.51
C SER A 300 -14.54 -4.22 -11.43
N PRO A 301 -13.71 -5.14 -10.88
CA PRO A 301 -13.12 -6.21 -11.65
C PRO A 301 -14.19 -7.23 -12.06
N PRO A 302 -14.29 -7.58 -13.35
CA PRO A 302 -15.10 -8.72 -13.75
C PRO A 302 -14.42 -10.02 -13.28
N PRO A 303 -15.12 -11.17 -13.24
CA PRO A 303 -14.54 -12.45 -12.80
C PRO A 303 -13.25 -12.85 -13.53
N GLN A 304 -13.11 -12.45 -14.80
CA GLN A 304 -11.91 -12.63 -15.61
C GLN A 304 -10.67 -11.94 -14.97
N GLY A 305 -10.86 -10.89 -14.20
CA GLY A 305 -9.80 -10.20 -13.44
C GLY A 305 -9.11 -11.12 -12.44
N LEU A 306 -9.79 -12.14 -11.91
CA LEU A 306 -9.21 -13.14 -11.01
C LEU A 306 -8.23 -14.09 -11.70
N VAL A 307 -8.15 -14.08 -13.04
CA VAL A 307 -7.21 -14.86 -13.84
C VAL A 307 -6.44 -13.98 -14.84
N THR A 308 -6.51 -12.66 -14.68
CA THR A 308 -5.80 -11.71 -15.56
C THR A 308 -4.66 -11.05 -14.79
N SER A 309 -3.43 -11.27 -15.28
CA SER A 309 -2.20 -10.70 -14.75
C SER A 309 -1.86 -9.37 -15.42
N SER A 310 -1.04 -8.56 -14.74
CA SER A 310 -0.41 -7.39 -15.34
C SER A 310 0.66 -7.76 -16.36
N HIS A 311 0.85 -6.90 -17.37
CA HIS A 311 2.01 -6.90 -18.27
C HIS A 311 3.35 -6.63 -17.55
N LEU A 312 3.29 -6.21 -16.28
CA LEU A 312 4.47 -6.03 -15.44
C LEU A 312 4.98 -7.35 -14.83
N SER A 313 4.30 -8.48 -15.05
CA SER A 313 4.81 -9.81 -14.65
C SER A 313 5.71 -10.38 -15.75
N TRP A 314 6.94 -10.75 -15.40
CA TRP A 314 7.86 -11.39 -16.34
C TRP A 314 7.34 -12.72 -16.89
N LEU A 315 6.73 -13.55 -16.03
CA LEU A 315 6.28 -14.88 -16.40
C LEU A 315 4.98 -14.86 -17.21
N TRP A 316 4.08 -13.94 -16.86
CA TRP A 316 2.72 -13.94 -17.41
C TRP A 316 2.49 -12.91 -18.52
N SER A 317 3.42 -11.98 -18.76
CA SER A 317 3.30 -11.01 -19.87
C SER A 317 3.15 -11.75 -21.20
N ASP A 318 2.25 -11.24 -22.03
CA ASP A 318 2.01 -11.72 -23.40
C ASP A 318 1.59 -13.20 -23.49
N THR A 319 0.95 -13.70 -22.43
CA THR A 319 0.36 -15.04 -22.37
C THR A 319 -1.18 -14.99 -22.36
N ALA A 320 -1.82 -16.16 -22.22
CA ALA A 320 -3.27 -16.24 -22.00
C ALA A 320 -3.74 -15.44 -20.76
N PHE A 321 -2.86 -15.20 -19.78
CA PHE A 321 -3.16 -14.42 -18.58
C PHE A 321 -3.25 -12.90 -18.82
N THR A 322 -2.90 -12.38 -20.00
CA THR A 322 -3.10 -10.95 -20.36
C THR A 322 -4.16 -10.77 -21.46
N ARG A 323 -4.86 -11.84 -21.84
CA ARG A 323 -5.82 -11.84 -22.96
C ARG A 323 -6.98 -10.85 -22.77
N TRP A 324 -7.42 -10.65 -21.52
CA TRP A 324 -8.61 -9.87 -21.19
C TRP A 324 -8.31 -8.41 -20.84
N THR A 325 -7.04 -8.01 -20.82
CA THR A 325 -6.56 -6.68 -20.40
C THR A 325 -7.39 -5.53 -20.96
N TRP A 326 -7.52 -5.46 -22.29
CA TRP A 326 -8.17 -4.31 -22.94
C TRP A 326 -9.70 -4.35 -22.92
N GLN A 327 -10.29 -5.48 -22.51
CA GLN A 327 -11.74 -5.58 -22.28
C GLN A 327 -12.13 -5.01 -20.91
N MET A 328 -11.14 -4.65 -20.08
CA MET A 328 -11.32 -4.12 -18.74
C MET A 328 -11.15 -2.60 -18.68
N GLU A 329 -11.13 -1.88 -19.81
CA GLU A 329 -11.18 -0.42 -19.79
C GLU A 329 -12.52 0.10 -19.25
N PRO A 330 -12.56 1.27 -18.57
CA PRO A 330 -11.41 2.09 -18.18
C PRO A 330 -10.60 1.48 -17.02
N ALA A 331 -9.34 1.91 -16.87
CA ALA A 331 -8.46 1.61 -15.72
C ALA A 331 -8.25 0.10 -15.46
N PRO A 332 -7.73 -0.66 -16.43
CA PRO A 332 -7.61 -2.11 -16.33
C PRO A 332 -6.67 -2.56 -15.20
N TRP A 333 -5.71 -1.73 -14.80
CA TRP A 333 -4.79 -2.02 -13.69
C TRP A 333 -5.49 -2.17 -12.33
N GLU A 334 -6.63 -1.50 -12.10
CA GLU A 334 -7.46 -1.68 -10.90
C GLU A 334 -8.25 -3.01 -10.92
N LYS A 335 -8.33 -3.66 -12.10
CA LYS A 335 -9.12 -4.87 -12.35
C LYS A 335 -8.28 -6.14 -12.51
N TRP A 336 -6.95 -6.01 -12.68
CA TRP A 336 -6.02 -7.15 -12.70
C TRP A 336 -5.77 -7.68 -11.28
N ILE A 337 -6.74 -8.42 -10.76
CA ILE A 337 -6.76 -8.91 -9.37
C ILE A 337 -6.27 -10.36 -9.26
N PHE A 338 -5.47 -10.86 -10.19
CA PHE A 338 -4.94 -12.22 -10.14
C PHE A 338 -3.98 -12.42 -8.95
N PRO A 339 -4.29 -13.33 -8.00
CA PRO A 339 -3.44 -13.55 -6.82
C PRO A 339 -2.17 -14.38 -7.10
N GLY A 340 -2.11 -15.07 -8.25
CA GLY A 340 -1.02 -15.96 -8.63
C GLY A 340 -1.44 -17.43 -8.63
N LEU A 341 -1.06 -18.16 -9.68
CA LEU A 341 -1.36 -19.57 -9.90
C LEU A 341 -0.72 -20.43 -8.81
N VAL A 342 0.55 -20.19 -8.47
CA VAL A 342 1.26 -20.98 -7.46
C VAL A 342 0.60 -20.80 -6.10
N LEU A 343 0.18 -19.58 -5.77
CA LEU A 343 -0.57 -19.31 -4.56
C LEU A 343 -1.89 -20.09 -4.53
N VAL A 344 -2.70 -19.99 -5.59
CA VAL A 344 -4.00 -20.66 -5.68
C VAL A 344 -3.85 -22.18 -5.57
N LEU A 345 -2.91 -22.78 -6.29
CA LEU A 345 -2.66 -24.22 -6.25
C LEU A 345 -2.27 -24.69 -4.84
N PHE A 346 -1.32 -24.02 -4.19
CA PHE A 346 -0.91 -24.41 -2.83
C PHE A 346 -2.00 -24.12 -1.79
N ALA A 347 -2.82 -23.09 -1.98
CA ALA A 347 -3.97 -22.83 -1.11
C ALA A 347 -5.04 -23.93 -1.22
N LEU A 348 -5.34 -24.41 -2.44
CA LEU A 348 -6.23 -25.55 -2.67
C LEU A 348 -5.69 -26.84 -2.04
N ILE A 349 -4.39 -27.10 -2.20
CA ILE A 349 -3.72 -28.21 -1.49
C ILE A 349 -3.87 -28.01 0.03
N GLY A 350 -3.70 -26.77 0.52
CA GLY A 350 -3.81 -26.39 1.93
C GLY A 350 -5.20 -26.55 2.54
N LEU A 351 -6.26 -26.61 1.73
CA LEU A 351 -7.60 -26.98 2.22
C LEU A 351 -7.67 -28.47 2.58
N VAL A 352 -6.95 -29.33 1.86
CA VAL A 352 -6.99 -30.79 2.04
C VAL A 352 -5.86 -31.26 2.96
N VAL A 353 -4.63 -30.89 2.64
CA VAL A 353 -3.39 -31.29 3.31
C VAL A 353 -2.76 -30.08 3.98
N SER A 354 -2.76 -30.04 5.32
CA SER A 354 -2.32 -28.85 6.05
C SER A 354 -1.85 -29.15 7.47
N ALA A 355 -1.00 -28.27 7.99
CA ALA A 355 -0.61 -28.23 9.39
C ALA A 355 -1.68 -27.55 10.28
N TRP A 356 -2.70 -26.92 9.67
CA TRP A 356 -3.78 -26.24 10.37
C TRP A 356 -4.95 -27.18 10.71
N SER A 357 -5.73 -26.81 11.73
CA SER A 357 -6.96 -27.52 12.07
C SER A 357 -7.98 -27.46 10.92
N ARG A 358 -8.95 -28.39 10.91
CA ARG A 358 -10.06 -28.38 9.94
C ARG A 358 -10.85 -27.08 10.01
N THR A 359 -11.19 -26.62 11.22
CA THR A 359 -11.93 -25.37 11.43
C THR A 359 -11.17 -24.17 10.87
N ALA A 360 -9.87 -24.05 11.15
CA ALA A 360 -9.07 -22.94 10.63
C ALA A 360 -9.06 -22.93 9.10
N ARG A 361 -8.89 -24.09 8.46
CA ARG A 361 -8.92 -24.19 6.99
C ARG A 361 -10.25 -23.77 6.39
N ILE A 362 -11.36 -24.23 6.97
CA ILE A 362 -12.70 -23.87 6.50
C ILE A 362 -12.92 -22.37 6.65
N LEU A 363 -12.58 -21.79 7.81
CA LEU A 363 -12.73 -20.35 8.04
C LEU A 363 -11.86 -19.51 7.09
N LEU A 364 -10.61 -19.92 6.87
CA LEU A 364 -9.72 -19.26 5.90
C LEU A 364 -10.26 -19.38 4.47
N GLY A 365 -10.75 -20.55 4.07
CA GLY A 365 -11.32 -20.78 2.73
C GLY A 365 -12.60 -20.00 2.48
N VAL A 366 -13.54 -20.04 3.43
CA VAL A 366 -14.78 -19.24 3.38
C VAL A 366 -14.44 -17.75 3.36
N GLY A 367 -13.51 -17.30 4.22
CA GLY A 367 -13.05 -15.92 4.22
C GLY A 367 -12.48 -15.50 2.87
N ALA A 368 -11.62 -16.32 2.26
CA ALA A 368 -11.02 -16.02 0.96
C ALA A 368 -12.07 -15.91 -0.16
N VAL A 369 -13.09 -16.77 -0.14
CA VAL A 369 -14.22 -16.70 -1.09
C VAL A 369 -15.03 -15.42 -0.87
N LEU A 370 -15.37 -15.09 0.38
CA LEU A 370 -16.15 -13.89 0.71
C LEU A 370 -15.40 -12.61 0.32
N THR A 371 -14.12 -12.49 0.66
CA THR A 371 -13.31 -11.32 0.28
C THR A 371 -13.07 -11.27 -1.23
N GLY A 372 -12.96 -12.42 -1.89
CA GLY A 372 -12.87 -12.51 -3.36
C GLY A 372 -14.13 -11.99 -4.03
N ILE A 373 -15.31 -12.37 -3.53
CA ILE A 373 -16.61 -11.86 -3.99
C ILE A 373 -16.71 -10.35 -3.78
N LEU A 374 -16.30 -9.85 -2.60
CA LEU A 374 -16.30 -8.40 -2.35
C LEU A 374 -15.34 -7.65 -3.28
N ALA A 375 -14.20 -8.26 -3.65
CA ALA A 375 -13.25 -7.66 -4.57
C ALA A 375 -13.79 -7.48 -6.00
N LEU A 376 -14.77 -8.30 -6.41
CA LEU A 376 -15.46 -8.16 -7.70
C LEU A 376 -16.44 -6.98 -7.74
N GLY A 377 -16.72 -6.33 -6.60
CA GLY A 377 -17.53 -5.13 -6.56
C GLY A 377 -18.94 -5.35 -7.13
N THR A 378 -19.34 -4.49 -8.06
CA THR A 378 -20.64 -4.58 -8.74
C THR A 378 -20.66 -5.62 -9.87
N SER A 379 -19.52 -6.16 -10.29
CA SER A 379 -19.49 -7.21 -11.33
C SER A 379 -20.06 -8.55 -10.86
N PHE A 380 -20.19 -8.78 -9.55
CA PHE A 380 -20.83 -9.96 -8.98
C PHE A 380 -22.27 -9.65 -8.52
N PHE A 381 -23.27 -10.15 -9.26
CA PHE A 381 -24.71 -9.89 -9.01
C PHE A 381 -25.05 -8.42 -8.78
N HIS A 382 -24.47 -7.51 -9.57
CA HIS A 382 -24.63 -6.06 -9.45
C HIS A 382 -24.19 -5.48 -8.09
N GLY A 383 -23.47 -6.27 -7.28
CA GLY A 383 -23.04 -5.87 -5.94
C GLY A 383 -24.15 -5.86 -4.88
N THR A 384 -25.42 -6.12 -5.25
CA THR A 384 -26.62 -5.89 -4.43
C THR A 384 -26.56 -6.58 -3.06
N PHE A 385 -26.04 -7.82 -3.03
CA PHE A 385 -25.93 -8.62 -1.82
C PHE A 385 -24.46 -8.84 -1.38
N SER A 386 -23.53 -8.05 -1.93
CA SER A 386 -22.10 -8.16 -1.65
C SER A 386 -21.49 -6.79 -1.30
N TYR A 387 -20.75 -6.17 -2.23
CA TYR A 387 -20.00 -4.94 -1.97
C TYR A 387 -20.92 -3.74 -1.68
N LEU A 388 -22.09 -3.64 -2.34
CA LEU A 388 -22.98 -2.50 -2.14
C LEU A 388 -23.60 -2.45 -0.74
N LEU A 389 -23.67 -3.58 -0.02
CA LEU A 389 -24.11 -3.55 1.39
C LEU A 389 -23.11 -2.79 2.25
N LEU A 390 -21.80 -3.01 2.03
CA LEU A 390 -20.76 -2.27 2.73
C LEU A 390 -20.78 -0.80 2.31
N TRP A 391 -20.81 -0.55 1.00
CA TRP A 391 -20.81 0.79 0.41
C TRP A 391 -21.98 1.66 0.86
N ARG A 392 -23.19 1.10 1.02
CA ARG A 392 -24.40 1.85 1.41
C ARG A 392 -24.55 2.03 2.91
N PHE A 393 -24.15 1.05 3.72
CA PHE A 393 -24.53 1.00 5.14
C PHE A 393 -23.38 1.16 6.12
N LEU A 394 -22.14 0.92 5.70
CA LEU A 394 -20.97 1.07 6.58
C LEU A 394 -20.33 2.46 6.39
N PRO A 395 -20.15 3.23 7.47
CA PRO A 395 -19.55 4.56 7.39
C PRO A 395 -18.21 4.58 6.64
N GLY A 396 -18.06 5.51 5.68
CA GLY A 396 -16.82 5.75 4.94
C GLY A 396 -16.55 4.79 3.77
N TRP A 397 -17.33 3.72 3.60
CA TRP A 397 -17.18 2.83 2.44
C TRP A 397 -17.65 3.50 1.14
N ASP A 398 -18.56 4.46 1.23
CA ASP A 398 -19.06 5.27 0.12
C ASP A 398 -17.96 6.09 -0.59
N ALA A 399 -16.86 6.37 0.11
CA ALA A 399 -15.67 7.01 -0.45
C ALA A 399 -14.81 6.10 -1.36
N LEU A 400 -14.94 4.77 -1.23
CA LEU A 400 -14.11 3.81 -1.96
C LEU A 400 -14.74 3.45 -3.31
N ARG A 401 -14.07 3.82 -4.41
CA ARG A 401 -14.51 3.50 -5.79
C ARG A 401 -13.91 2.22 -6.39
N THR A 402 -12.87 1.65 -5.80
CA THR A 402 -12.06 0.57 -6.39
C THR A 402 -12.13 -0.71 -5.54
N PRO A 403 -13.18 -1.53 -5.69
CA PRO A 403 -13.37 -2.73 -4.86
C PRO A 403 -12.28 -3.78 -5.08
N GLY A 404 -11.65 -3.81 -6.26
CA GLY A 404 -10.58 -4.76 -6.61
C GLY A 404 -9.42 -4.80 -5.61
N ARG A 405 -9.16 -3.69 -4.91
CA ARG A 405 -8.12 -3.57 -3.87
C ARG A 405 -8.35 -4.49 -2.67
N LEU A 406 -9.58 -4.99 -2.46
CA LEU A 406 -9.90 -6.00 -1.45
C LEU A 406 -9.25 -7.36 -1.71
N ILE A 407 -8.70 -7.59 -2.92
CA ILE A 407 -7.91 -8.79 -3.24
C ILE A 407 -6.72 -9.00 -2.30
N LEU A 408 -6.23 -7.94 -1.65
CA LEU A 408 -5.25 -8.02 -0.57
C LEU A 408 -5.66 -9.02 0.51
N TRP A 409 -6.93 -8.98 0.95
CA TRP A 409 -7.45 -9.84 2.01
C TRP A 409 -7.59 -11.29 1.54
N THR A 410 -8.09 -11.49 0.32
CA THR A 410 -8.11 -12.80 -0.32
C THR A 410 -6.70 -13.39 -0.40
N SER A 411 -5.73 -12.61 -0.85
CA SER A 411 -4.33 -13.03 -0.96
C SER A 411 -3.76 -13.43 0.40
N LEU A 412 -4.00 -12.63 1.45
CA LEU A 412 -3.55 -12.95 2.81
C LEU A 412 -4.12 -14.29 3.29
N LEU A 413 -5.43 -14.53 3.11
CA LEU A 413 -6.07 -15.77 3.53
C LEU A 413 -5.59 -16.99 2.71
N LEU A 414 -5.39 -16.83 1.41
CA LEU A 414 -4.79 -17.86 0.55
C LEU A 414 -3.33 -18.15 0.96
N ILE A 415 -2.55 -17.12 1.33
CA ILE A 415 -1.18 -17.28 1.83
C ILE A 415 -1.18 -18.17 3.08
N LEU A 416 -2.12 -17.94 4.01
CA LEU A 416 -2.23 -18.75 5.21
C LEU A 416 -2.59 -20.21 4.87
N LEU A 417 -3.54 -20.45 3.96
CA LEU A 417 -3.87 -21.82 3.50
C LEU A 417 -2.65 -22.51 2.86
N ALA A 418 -1.98 -21.84 1.92
CA ALA A 418 -0.79 -22.34 1.24
C ALA A 418 0.37 -22.62 2.22
N ALA A 419 0.58 -21.73 3.19
CA ALA A 419 1.58 -21.91 4.24
C ALA A 419 1.30 -23.17 5.08
N GLY A 420 0.02 -23.53 5.26
CA GLY A 420 -0.38 -24.77 5.91
C GLY A 420 0.06 -26.02 5.15
N ALA A 421 -0.10 -26.03 3.83
CA ALA A 421 0.36 -27.10 2.95
C ALA A 421 1.90 -27.24 2.99
N VAL A 422 2.61 -26.13 2.78
CA VAL A 422 4.09 -26.12 2.78
C VAL A 422 4.64 -26.53 4.14
N THR A 423 3.98 -26.14 5.23
CA THR A 423 4.36 -26.54 6.60
C THR A 423 4.13 -28.03 6.82
N ARG A 424 3.00 -28.59 6.35
CA ARG A 424 2.75 -30.04 6.47
C ARG A 424 3.75 -30.85 5.66
N LEU A 425 4.08 -30.39 4.44
CA LEU A 425 5.11 -31.01 3.62
C LEU A 425 6.45 -31.06 4.35
N ALA A 426 6.88 -29.95 4.96
CA ALA A 426 8.10 -29.89 5.75
C ALA A 426 8.09 -30.88 6.94
N GLN A 427 6.96 -30.99 7.65
CA GLN A 427 6.80 -31.91 8.78
C GLN A 427 6.91 -33.37 8.34
N VAL A 428 6.18 -33.77 7.29
CA VAL A 428 6.20 -35.15 6.77
C VAL A 428 7.61 -35.55 6.30
N LEU A 429 8.33 -34.62 5.68
CA LEU A 429 9.70 -34.88 5.23
C LEU A 429 10.70 -34.95 6.40
N ALA A 430 10.43 -34.25 7.52
CA ALA A 430 11.24 -34.34 8.73
C ALA A 430 10.98 -35.60 9.56
N GLU A 431 9.73 -36.10 9.57
CA GLU A 431 9.32 -37.34 10.25
C GLU A 431 9.99 -38.58 9.62
N LYS A 432 10.15 -38.57 8.29
CA LYS A 432 10.89 -39.60 7.57
C LYS A 432 12.39 -39.42 7.84
N ARG A 433 12.97 -40.11 8.84
CA ARG A 433 14.43 -40.11 9.12
C ARG A 433 15.23 -40.31 7.82
N ILE A 434 15.82 -39.23 7.29
CA ILE A 434 16.57 -39.27 6.04
C ILE A 434 18.00 -39.70 6.33
N VAL A 435 18.32 -40.97 6.05
CA VAL A 435 19.65 -41.54 6.31
C VAL A 435 20.63 -41.31 5.15
N SER A 436 20.13 -41.16 3.91
CA SER A 436 20.97 -41.00 2.70
C SER A 436 21.20 -39.52 2.32
N PRO A 437 22.43 -39.12 1.95
CA PRO A 437 22.73 -37.76 1.50
C PRO A 437 21.96 -37.37 0.22
N VAL A 438 21.68 -38.33 -0.67
CA VAL A 438 20.89 -38.11 -1.90
C VAL A 438 19.45 -37.76 -1.57
N LYS A 439 18.80 -38.52 -0.68
CA LYS A 439 17.44 -38.23 -0.22
C LYS A 439 17.35 -36.89 0.49
N ARG A 440 18.40 -36.48 1.22
CA ARG A 440 18.46 -35.17 1.88
C ARG A 440 18.53 -34.02 0.87
N ARG A 441 19.31 -34.17 -0.20
CA ARG A 441 19.36 -33.20 -1.31
C ARG A 441 18.01 -33.11 -2.04
N LEU A 442 17.37 -34.25 -2.30
CA LEU A 442 16.05 -34.27 -2.94
C LEU A 442 14.97 -33.59 -2.09
N VAL A 443 14.96 -33.83 -0.78
CA VAL A 443 14.04 -33.14 0.14
C VAL A 443 14.30 -31.63 0.19
N ALA A 444 15.57 -31.22 0.22
CA ALA A 444 15.92 -29.80 0.15
C ALA A 444 15.41 -29.17 -1.17
N LEU A 445 15.57 -29.85 -2.31
CA LEU A 445 15.07 -29.39 -3.60
C LEU A 445 13.54 -29.24 -3.58
N VAL A 446 12.82 -30.27 -3.12
CA VAL A 446 11.34 -30.25 -3.02
C VAL A 446 10.83 -29.10 -2.14
N MET A 447 11.54 -28.78 -1.05
CA MET A 447 11.16 -27.68 -0.16
C MET A 447 11.43 -26.29 -0.73
N VAL A 448 12.31 -26.19 -1.74
CA VAL A 448 12.58 -24.94 -2.47
C VAL A 448 11.57 -24.69 -3.58
N LEU A 449 11.03 -25.75 -4.22
CA LEU A 449 10.11 -25.63 -5.36
C LEU A 449 8.92 -24.66 -5.14
N PRO A 450 8.19 -24.67 -4.01
CA PRO A 450 7.08 -23.73 -3.81
C PRO A 450 7.55 -22.27 -3.85
N THR A 451 8.68 -21.98 -3.20
CA THR A 451 9.23 -20.62 -3.14
C THR A 451 9.83 -20.22 -4.48
N ALA A 452 10.48 -21.15 -5.18
CA ALA A 452 11.01 -20.91 -6.53
C ALA A 452 9.88 -20.64 -7.54
N GLY A 453 8.78 -21.39 -7.49
CA GLY A 453 7.61 -21.15 -8.32
C GLY A 453 7.00 -19.77 -8.09
N VAL A 454 6.85 -19.36 -6.82
CA VAL A 454 6.41 -18.00 -6.49
C VAL A 454 7.42 -16.96 -6.97
N LEU A 455 8.72 -17.17 -6.77
CA LEU A 455 9.74 -16.23 -7.24
C LEU A 455 9.64 -15.98 -8.74
N LEU A 456 9.44 -17.03 -9.55
CA LEU A 456 9.25 -16.91 -10.99
C LEU A 456 7.98 -16.15 -11.35
N GLU A 457 6.86 -16.48 -10.69
CA GLU A 457 5.56 -15.83 -10.91
C GLU A 457 5.54 -14.35 -10.48
N THR A 458 6.29 -14.02 -9.44
CA THR A 458 6.36 -12.68 -8.84
C THR A 458 7.49 -11.81 -9.39
N ALA A 459 8.32 -12.35 -10.29
CA ALA A 459 9.40 -11.60 -10.93
C ALA A 459 8.82 -10.47 -11.81
N PRO A 460 9.18 -9.20 -11.57
CA PRO A 460 8.59 -8.10 -12.30
C PRO A 460 9.45 -7.65 -13.49
N VAL A 461 8.80 -7.04 -14.48
CA VAL A 461 9.42 -6.23 -15.54
C VAL A 461 8.92 -4.80 -15.34
N LEU A 462 9.71 -3.99 -14.62
CA LEU A 462 9.30 -2.63 -14.25
C LEU A 462 9.91 -1.61 -15.23
N PRO A 463 9.08 -0.95 -16.07
CA PRO A 463 9.53 0.23 -16.78
C PRO A 463 9.82 1.34 -15.77
N TYR A 464 10.49 2.38 -16.24
CA TYR A 464 10.80 3.56 -15.44
C TYR A 464 10.68 4.80 -16.31
N ALA A 465 10.33 5.92 -15.68
CA ALA A 465 10.23 7.21 -16.31
C ALA A 465 11.21 8.20 -15.66
N ARG A 466 11.61 9.22 -16.42
CA ARG A 466 12.38 10.36 -15.92
C ARG A 466 11.45 11.56 -15.85
N PRO A 467 11.19 12.11 -14.65
CA PRO A 467 10.44 13.34 -14.54
C PRO A 467 11.19 14.46 -15.28
N PRO A 468 10.48 15.34 -16.02
CA PRO A 468 11.12 16.43 -16.75
C PRO A 468 11.65 17.49 -15.77
N ASP A 469 12.72 18.18 -16.18
CA ASP A 469 13.20 19.37 -15.47
C ASP A 469 12.27 20.57 -15.73
N PRO A 470 12.12 21.49 -14.76
CA PRO A 470 11.30 22.68 -14.97
C PRO A 470 11.89 23.56 -16.09
N PRO A 471 11.06 24.07 -17.01
CA PRO A 471 11.50 25.08 -17.96
C PRO A 471 12.13 26.29 -17.23
N ALA A 472 13.22 26.84 -17.77
CA ALA A 472 13.91 27.98 -17.19
C ALA A 472 12.99 29.21 -17.08
N GLY A 473 12.15 29.44 -18.10
CA GLY A 473 11.18 30.52 -18.07
C GLY A 473 10.03 30.29 -17.09
N LEU A 474 9.66 29.04 -16.79
CA LEU A 474 8.73 28.74 -15.70
C LEU A 474 9.37 29.06 -14.35
N SER A 475 10.62 28.64 -14.14
CA SER A 475 11.36 28.91 -12.90
C SER A 475 11.46 30.41 -12.65
N ALA A 476 11.88 31.17 -13.66
CA ALA A 476 11.93 32.63 -13.60
C ALA A 476 10.55 33.24 -13.31
N ALA A 477 9.48 32.70 -13.91
CA ALA A 477 8.14 33.16 -13.60
C ALA A 477 7.80 32.91 -12.12
N LEU A 478 8.00 31.70 -11.61
CA LEU A 478 7.66 31.37 -10.22
C LEU A 478 8.43 32.23 -9.19
N ASP A 479 9.71 32.56 -9.46
CA ASP A 479 10.56 33.31 -8.54
C ASP A 479 10.37 34.84 -8.58
N SER A 480 10.17 35.42 -9.77
CA SER A 480 10.32 36.89 -9.95
C SER A 480 9.02 37.69 -10.09
N GLY A 481 7.87 37.04 -10.25
CA GLY A 481 6.63 37.75 -10.57
C GLY A 481 5.78 38.18 -9.36
N PRO A 482 4.70 38.96 -9.57
CA PRO A 482 3.79 39.39 -8.51
C PRO A 482 3.19 38.22 -7.71
N ARG A 483 3.10 38.38 -6.38
CA ARG A 483 2.54 37.35 -5.49
C ARG A 483 1.10 37.02 -5.88
N GLY A 484 0.79 35.72 -5.96
CA GLY A 484 -0.56 35.21 -6.18
C GLY A 484 -0.57 33.85 -6.89
N PRO A 485 -1.76 33.23 -7.03
CA PRO A 485 -1.92 31.94 -7.67
C PRO A 485 -1.48 31.94 -9.13
N VAL A 486 -0.74 30.90 -9.52
CA VAL A 486 -0.24 30.68 -10.88
C VAL A 486 -0.96 29.48 -11.49
N LEU A 487 -1.48 29.63 -12.70
CA LEU A 487 -1.99 28.53 -13.50
C LEU A 487 -0.91 28.10 -14.50
N VAL A 488 -0.56 26.82 -14.53
CA VAL A 488 0.34 26.26 -15.55
C VAL A 488 -0.49 25.54 -16.61
N LEU A 489 -0.28 25.88 -17.89
CA LEU A 489 -0.94 25.25 -19.03
C LEU A 489 0.03 24.35 -19.81
N PRO A 490 -0.44 23.21 -20.34
CA PRO A 490 -1.84 22.74 -20.38
C PRO A 490 -2.34 22.20 -19.02
N MET A 491 -3.63 22.39 -18.70
CA MET A 491 -4.26 21.62 -17.61
C MET A 491 -4.63 20.23 -18.13
N ASP A 492 -4.17 19.21 -17.42
CA ASP A 492 -4.48 17.81 -17.66
C ASP A 492 -4.50 17.04 -16.33
N VAL A 493 -5.41 16.08 -16.20
CA VAL A 493 -5.61 15.29 -14.96
C VAL A 493 -4.30 14.68 -14.50
N ILE A 494 -3.56 14.01 -15.38
CA ILE A 494 -2.31 13.32 -15.02
C ILE A 494 -1.12 14.30 -15.17
N GLY A 495 -1.14 15.12 -16.20
CA GLY A 495 -0.09 16.10 -16.50
C GLY A 495 0.10 17.16 -15.41
N ASP A 496 -0.94 17.50 -14.65
CA ASP A 496 -0.87 18.47 -13.54
C ASP A 496 0.05 18.01 -12.38
N SER A 497 0.40 16.71 -12.29
CA SER A 497 1.43 16.23 -11.34
C SER A 497 2.82 16.81 -11.62
N VAL A 498 3.10 17.19 -12.87
CA VAL A 498 4.42 17.72 -13.28
C VAL A 498 4.64 19.14 -12.74
N PRO A 499 3.72 20.12 -12.93
CA PRO A 499 3.79 21.40 -12.25
C PRO A 499 3.88 21.31 -10.73
N MET A 500 3.18 20.35 -10.12
CA MET A 500 3.28 20.09 -8.67
C MET A 500 4.71 19.71 -8.27
N LEU A 501 5.35 18.79 -9.01
CA LEU A 501 6.74 18.42 -8.78
C LEU A 501 7.69 19.61 -8.92
N TRP A 502 7.54 20.41 -9.98
CA TRP A 502 8.38 21.60 -10.20
C TRP A 502 8.23 22.64 -9.09
N SER A 503 7.04 22.76 -8.49
CA SER A 503 6.79 23.71 -7.40
C SER A 503 7.67 23.47 -6.15
N ILE A 504 8.21 22.25 -5.98
CA ILE A 504 9.10 21.89 -4.87
C ILE A 504 10.34 22.80 -4.86
N ASN A 505 10.95 23.02 -6.04
CA ASN A 505 12.17 23.84 -6.17
C ASN A 505 11.97 25.32 -5.81
N HIS A 506 10.72 25.77 -5.75
CA HIS A 506 10.35 27.17 -5.56
C HIS A 506 9.61 27.41 -4.23
N GLY A 507 9.68 26.46 -3.28
CA GLY A 507 9.06 26.62 -1.98
C GLY A 507 7.54 26.55 -2.00
N PHE A 508 6.97 25.75 -2.91
CA PHE A 508 5.53 25.49 -3.03
C PHE A 508 4.67 26.75 -3.29
N PRO A 509 4.92 27.50 -4.39
CA PRO A 509 4.04 28.60 -4.80
C PRO A 509 2.62 28.08 -5.05
N VAL A 510 1.61 28.90 -4.78
CA VAL A 510 0.20 28.51 -4.95
C VAL A 510 -0.11 28.31 -6.44
N LEU A 511 -0.55 27.10 -6.78
CA LEU A 511 -0.98 26.67 -8.10
C LEU A 511 -2.50 26.66 -8.19
N ALA A 512 -3.03 27.14 -9.32
CA ALA A 512 -4.45 27.08 -9.61
C ALA A 512 -4.89 25.68 -10.10
N ASN A 513 -4.00 24.95 -10.76
CA ASN A 513 -4.18 23.56 -11.16
C ASN A 513 -3.47 22.58 -10.22
N GLY A 514 -3.64 21.28 -10.48
CA GLY A 514 -3.12 20.21 -9.62
C GLY A 514 -3.80 18.88 -9.92
N ASN A 515 -3.17 17.79 -9.48
CA ASN A 515 -3.70 16.44 -9.62
C ASN A 515 -3.89 15.80 -8.25
N THR A 516 -5.08 15.25 -7.98
CA THR A 516 -5.35 14.39 -6.81
C THR A 516 -6.51 13.42 -7.13
N GLY A 517 -6.96 12.64 -6.14
CA GLY A 517 -8.11 11.74 -6.30
C GLY A 517 -9.47 12.43 -6.50
N ASN A 518 -9.59 13.72 -6.19
CA ASN A 518 -10.82 14.50 -6.33
C ASN A 518 -10.53 15.91 -6.87
N TYR A 519 -11.47 16.51 -7.60
CA TYR A 519 -11.27 17.83 -8.22
C TYR A 519 -12.35 18.81 -7.76
N PRO A 520 -11.97 19.97 -7.20
CA PRO A 520 -12.93 20.97 -6.76
C PRO A 520 -13.56 21.68 -7.96
N LYS A 521 -14.70 22.34 -7.73
CA LYS A 521 -15.41 23.08 -8.78
C LYS A 521 -14.50 24.11 -9.49
N SER A 522 -13.59 24.75 -8.77
CA SER A 522 -12.62 25.69 -9.33
C SER A 522 -11.78 25.07 -10.43
N TRP A 523 -11.25 23.85 -10.23
CA TRP A 523 -10.49 23.15 -11.26
C TRP A 523 -11.35 22.82 -12.47
N VAL A 524 -12.60 22.36 -12.27
CA VAL A 524 -13.53 22.02 -13.36
C VAL A 524 -13.86 23.25 -14.22
N ASP A 525 -14.19 24.37 -13.57
CA ASP A 525 -14.50 25.63 -14.25
C ASP A 525 -13.28 26.16 -15.02
N LEU A 526 -12.10 26.17 -14.38
CA LEU A 526 -10.85 26.63 -15.00
C LEU A 526 -10.44 25.74 -16.18
N SER A 527 -10.52 24.41 -16.05
CA SER A 527 -10.22 23.46 -17.12
C SER A 527 -11.15 23.67 -18.33
N ALA A 528 -12.44 23.93 -18.09
CA ALA A 528 -13.38 24.22 -19.17
C ALA A 528 -13.10 25.58 -19.83
N ALA A 529 -12.86 26.63 -19.05
CA ALA A 529 -12.69 27.99 -19.54
C ALA A 529 -11.36 28.19 -20.28
N THR A 530 -10.28 27.59 -19.80
CA THR A 530 -8.91 27.83 -20.30
C THR A 530 -8.59 27.12 -21.62
N LYS A 531 -9.41 26.16 -22.06
CA LYS A 531 -9.37 25.61 -23.43
C LYS A 531 -9.52 26.69 -24.51
N ALA A 532 -10.24 27.77 -24.18
CA ALA A 532 -10.42 28.93 -25.04
C ALA A 532 -9.50 30.11 -24.67
N PHE A 533 -8.46 29.89 -23.86
CA PHE A 533 -7.54 30.96 -23.44
C PHE A 533 -6.61 31.44 -24.58
N PRO A 534 -6.22 32.73 -24.60
CA PRO A 534 -6.85 33.85 -23.90
C PRO A 534 -8.19 34.25 -24.56
N SER A 535 -9.18 34.57 -23.73
CA SER A 535 -10.49 35.13 -24.10
C SER A 535 -11.10 35.84 -22.88
N SER A 536 -12.00 36.81 -23.10
CA SER A 536 -12.66 37.55 -22.01
C SER A 536 -13.34 36.62 -21.00
N ARG A 537 -13.97 35.53 -21.47
CA ARG A 537 -14.56 34.49 -20.61
C ARG A 537 -13.50 33.80 -19.75
N SER A 538 -12.41 33.32 -20.36
CA SER A 538 -11.35 32.62 -19.62
C SER A 538 -10.67 33.53 -18.59
N ILE A 539 -10.46 34.81 -18.92
CA ILE A 539 -9.87 35.80 -18.01
C ILE A 539 -10.82 36.14 -16.87
N GLY A 540 -12.13 36.25 -17.14
CA GLY A 540 -13.14 36.43 -16.11
C GLY A 540 -13.14 35.30 -15.08
N GLU A 541 -13.11 34.04 -15.52
CA GLU A 541 -13.03 32.88 -14.61
C GLU A 541 -11.69 32.82 -13.85
N LEU A 542 -10.57 33.10 -14.52
CA LEU A 542 -9.25 33.18 -13.86
C LEU A 542 -9.26 34.25 -12.75
N THR A 543 -9.81 35.42 -13.03
CA THR A 543 -9.92 36.53 -12.06
C THR A 543 -10.85 36.16 -10.90
N ARG A 544 -11.97 35.49 -11.18
CA ARG A 544 -12.93 35.00 -10.17
C ARG A 544 -12.27 34.07 -9.16
N TYR A 545 -11.39 33.18 -9.61
CA TYR A 545 -10.62 32.27 -8.75
C TYR A 545 -9.29 32.86 -8.25
N GLY A 546 -9.07 34.16 -8.46
CA GLY A 546 -7.90 34.88 -7.96
C GLY A 546 -6.59 34.57 -8.67
N VAL A 547 -6.62 33.90 -9.82
CA VAL A 547 -5.42 33.60 -10.61
C VAL A 547 -4.81 34.89 -11.12
N ARG A 548 -3.52 35.11 -10.82
CA ARG A 548 -2.79 36.32 -11.23
C ARG A 548 -1.91 36.09 -12.45
N ARG A 549 -1.55 34.84 -12.70
CA ARG A 549 -0.65 34.49 -13.80
C ARG A 549 -1.02 33.18 -14.46
N VAL A 550 -0.86 33.14 -15.78
CA VAL A 550 -0.96 31.92 -16.58
C VAL A 550 0.39 31.72 -17.27
N VAL A 551 1.02 30.57 -17.04
CA VAL A 551 2.27 30.18 -17.70
C VAL A 551 1.97 29.06 -18.67
N VAL A 552 2.17 29.31 -19.97
CA VAL A 552 1.95 28.34 -21.03
C VAL A 552 3.28 27.71 -21.42
N ILE A 553 3.40 26.39 -21.27
CA ILE A 553 4.63 25.67 -21.60
C ILE A 553 4.59 25.27 -23.08
N LYS A 554 5.48 25.87 -23.89
CA LYS A 554 5.45 25.74 -25.35
C LYS A 554 5.57 24.29 -25.82
N SER A 555 6.40 23.49 -25.16
CA SER A 555 6.64 22.08 -25.51
C SER A 555 5.47 21.15 -25.17
N LEU A 556 4.57 21.54 -24.26
CA LEU A 556 3.48 20.68 -23.78
C LEU A 556 2.13 20.99 -24.41
N VAL A 557 1.97 22.13 -25.09
CA VAL A 557 0.68 22.53 -25.67
C VAL A 557 0.41 21.95 -27.05
N GLU A 558 1.41 21.35 -27.70
CA GLU A 558 1.25 20.77 -29.03
C GLU A 558 0.23 19.61 -29.00
N GLY A 559 -0.69 19.57 -29.99
CA GLY A 559 -1.78 18.59 -30.01
C GLY A 559 -2.91 18.84 -29.00
N THR A 560 -2.82 19.89 -28.18
CA THR A 560 -3.85 20.25 -27.18
C THR A 560 -4.68 21.47 -27.61
N PRO A 561 -5.87 21.70 -27.03
CA PRO A 561 -6.63 22.94 -27.23
C PRO A 561 -5.85 24.21 -26.86
N TYR A 562 -4.85 24.08 -25.98
CA TYR A 562 -4.06 25.20 -25.47
C TYR A 562 -3.03 25.71 -26.47
N ARG A 563 -2.73 25.01 -27.57
CA ARG A 563 -1.81 25.49 -28.63
C ARG A 563 -2.18 26.89 -29.12
N ARG A 564 -3.49 27.16 -29.22
CA ARG A 564 -4.00 28.46 -29.70
C ARG A 564 -3.65 29.62 -28.75
N SER A 565 -3.35 29.35 -27.48
CA SER A 565 -2.91 30.38 -26.54
C SER A 565 -1.59 31.05 -26.95
N LEU A 566 -0.75 30.37 -27.74
CA LEU A 566 0.51 30.93 -28.25
C LEU A 566 0.31 31.96 -29.36
N VAL A 567 -0.81 31.93 -30.09
CA VAL A 567 -1.01 32.73 -31.31
C VAL A 567 -2.17 33.73 -31.21
N ARG A 568 -3.08 33.55 -30.25
CA ARG A 568 -4.22 34.47 -30.05
C ARG A 568 -3.73 35.85 -29.60
N SER A 569 -4.35 36.90 -30.15
CA SER A 569 -4.13 38.28 -29.71
C SER A 569 -4.65 38.49 -28.28
N VAL A 570 -3.98 39.38 -27.56
CA VAL A 570 -4.38 39.87 -26.24
C VAL A 570 -4.97 41.29 -26.29
N ASP A 571 -5.15 41.85 -27.48
CA ASP A 571 -5.68 43.20 -27.66
C ASP A 571 -7.09 43.33 -27.07
N GLY A 572 -7.31 44.37 -26.27
CA GLY A 572 -8.58 44.59 -25.58
C GLY A 572 -8.83 43.68 -24.37
N LEU A 573 -7.89 42.80 -24.00
CA LEU A 573 -7.97 41.95 -22.82
C LEU A 573 -7.13 42.55 -21.67
N PRO A 574 -7.57 42.42 -20.39
CA PRO A 574 -6.83 42.96 -19.25
C PRO A 574 -5.66 42.05 -18.83
N VAL A 575 -4.80 41.69 -19.79
CA VAL A 575 -3.63 40.83 -19.58
C VAL A 575 -2.40 41.38 -20.29
N THR A 576 -1.23 41.18 -19.71
CA THR A 576 0.05 41.43 -20.36
C THR A 576 0.71 40.12 -20.74
N ARG A 577 1.09 39.97 -22.00
CA ARG A 577 1.81 38.80 -22.54
C ARG A 577 3.31 39.07 -22.56
N THR A 578 4.09 38.21 -21.94
CA THR A 578 5.56 38.19 -21.99
C THR A 578 6.01 36.87 -22.61
N GLU A 579 6.79 36.93 -23.66
CA GLU A 579 7.27 35.76 -24.36
C GLU A 579 8.70 35.42 -23.94
N LEU A 580 8.89 34.21 -23.42
CA LEU A 580 10.20 33.65 -23.06
C LEU A 580 10.55 32.50 -24.04
N PRO A 581 11.81 32.02 -24.06
CA PRO A 581 12.22 30.98 -25.03
C PRO A 581 11.36 29.71 -24.99
N ASP A 582 11.04 29.24 -23.79
CA ASP A 582 10.40 27.96 -23.48
C ASP A 582 8.94 28.08 -22.99
N VAL A 583 8.54 29.26 -22.50
CA VAL A 583 7.18 29.52 -22.00
C VAL A 583 6.62 30.86 -22.50
N VAL A 584 5.30 31.03 -22.42
CA VAL A 584 4.64 32.34 -22.55
C VAL A 584 3.93 32.66 -21.24
N VAL A 585 4.23 33.82 -20.67
CA VAL A 585 3.70 34.27 -19.38
C VAL A 585 2.63 35.34 -19.62
N PHE A 586 1.43 35.10 -19.13
CA PHE A 586 0.33 36.05 -19.12
C PHE A 586 0.10 36.53 -17.69
N THR A 587 0.21 37.83 -17.44
CA THR A 587 -0.10 38.43 -16.13
C THR A 587 -1.44 39.16 -16.23
N LEU A 588 -2.37 38.81 -15.35
CA LEU A 588 -3.70 39.44 -15.27
C LEU A 588 -3.59 40.73 -14.47
N ARG A 589 -4.20 41.81 -14.97
CA ARG A 589 -4.22 43.12 -14.31
C ARG A 589 -5.32 43.22 -13.26
#